data_AF-A0A0W0SAT3-F1
#
_entry.id   AF-A0A0W0SAT3-F1
#
_cell.length_a   1.000
_cell.length_b   1.000
_cell.length_c   1.000
_cell.angle_alpha   90.00
_cell.angle_beta   90.00
_cell.angle_gamma   90.00
#
_symmetry.space_group_name_H-M   'P 1'
#
loop_
_entity.id
_entity.type
_entity.pdbx_description
1 polymer ?
#
loop_
_entity_poly.entity_id
_entity_poly.type
_entity_poly.pdbx_seq_one_letter_code
_entity_poly.pdbx_strand_id
1 'polypeptide(L)'
;MRLFVFTIGLFISLFTYGASTHPVQKETKSDNEPPKIGNFALPLSQQPGPLVSFGQNIIEKNETLLFLFADDFAGVEKHFVDVMPSILYGITDDLSIFINAPMAVSYVQNEKKSSGFEDAFLQLEDAFYTKKTSSFVEQATLVMNLTLPTGSAQKQPPTGFGSPSFFIGGTLSRMYVDWFAFASPGVVVTTKRNDTKFGNQFLYQGGFGRHLINIKGWMFAWMVEADGQYSQRNKIDGAIDFNSGGNVVYITPSLWVSSKKLILQLGIGLPVTQNLYGNQTRDSYLLVANLGWTL
;
A
#
# COMPACT_ATOMS: atom_id res chain seq x y z
N MET A 1 5.62 -19.47 13.83
CA MET A 1 5.71 -18.40 14.85
C MET A 1 7.15 -17.98 15.17
N ARG A 2 8.10 -18.91 15.38
CA ARG A 2 9.51 -18.55 15.68
C ARG A 2 10.31 -17.92 14.51
N LEU A 3 9.96 -18.23 13.26
CA LEU A 3 10.61 -17.64 12.09
C LEU A 3 10.14 -16.18 11.82
N PHE A 4 8.89 -15.87 12.17
CA PHE A 4 8.25 -14.56 11.94
C PHE A 4 8.78 -13.46 12.88
N VAL A 5 9.13 -13.84 14.11
CA VAL A 5 9.75 -12.93 15.09
C VAL A 5 11.21 -12.63 14.71
N PHE A 6 11.89 -13.56 14.04
CA PHE A 6 13.30 -13.38 13.64
C PHE A 6 13.47 -12.42 12.47
N THR A 7 12.58 -12.46 11.45
CA THR A 7 12.69 -11.58 10.27
C THR A 7 12.34 -10.13 10.59
N ILE A 8 11.32 -9.89 11.44
CA ILE A 8 10.97 -8.55 11.95
C ILE A 8 12.09 -8.02 12.85
N GLY A 9 12.67 -8.87 13.71
CA GLY A 9 13.80 -8.50 14.56
C GLY A 9 15.06 -8.09 13.79
N LEU A 10 15.36 -8.77 12.67
CA LEU A 10 16.54 -8.44 11.86
C LEU A 10 16.37 -7.10 11.11
N PHE A 11 15.17 -6.83 10.58
CA PHE A 11 14.87 -5.54 9.93
C PHE A 11 14.89 -4.38 10.93
N ILE A 12 14.29 -4.55 12.13
CA ILE A 12 14.33 -3.52 13.18
C ILE A 12 15.76 -3.29 13.68
N SER A 13 16.60 -4.34 13.75
CA SER A 13 17.99 -4.21 14.23
C SER A 13 18.88 -3.35 13.31
N LEU A 14 18.57 -3.28 12.02
CA LEU A 14 19.24 -2.38 11.07
C LEU A 14 18.82 -0.91 11.26
N PHE A 15 17.69 -0.65 11.93
CA PHE A 15 17.19 0.70 12.22
C PHE A 15 17.46 1.17 13.67
N THR A 16 17.74 0.26 14.62
CA THR A 16 17.91 0.64 16.03
C THR A 16 19.28 1.17 16.43
N TYR A 17 20.26 1.28 15.51
CA TYR A 17 21.60 1.79 15.86
C TYR A 17 21.67 3.33 16.05
N GLY A 18 20.54 4.04 16.21
CA GLY A 18 20.51 5.50 16.36
C GLY A 18 19.45 6.11 17.28
N ALA A 19 18.63 5.31 17.98
CA ALA A 19 17.55 5.87 18.80
C ALA A 19 18.04 6.27 20.21
N SER A 20 18.64 7.47 20.33
CA SER A 20 18.79 8.15 21.63
C SER A 20 17.50 8.87 21.99
N THR A 21 17.04 8.71 23.23
CA THR A 21 15.81 9.28 23.78
C THR A 21 15.99 10.76 24.11
N HIS A 22 15.71 11.63 23.14
CA HIS A 22 15.51 13.06 23.37
C HIS A 22 14.22 13.53 22.69
N PRO A 23 13.51 14.52 23.26
CA PRO A 23 12.31 15.07 22.66
C PRO A 23 12.62 15.61 21.26
N VAL A 24 11.87 15.16 20.26
CA VAL A 24 12.08 15.47 18.84
C VAL A 24 11.85 16.97 18.61
N GLN A 25 12.94 17.75 18.60
CA GLN A 25 12.96 19.06 17.97
C GLN A 25 12.75 18.87 16.46
N LYS A 26 11.75 19.55 15.88
CA LYS A 26 11.66 19.73 14.42
C LYS A 26 12.91 20.50 13.99
N GLU A 27 13.96 19.79 13.57
CA GLU A 27 15.21 20.40 13.14
C GLU A 27 15.01 21.21 11.86
N THR A 28 15.51 22.44 11.92
CA THR A 28 15.56 23.48 10.89
C THR A 28 16.24 23.02 9.61
N LYS A 29 15.72 23.47 8.45
CA LYS A 29 16.31 23.35 7.10
C LYS A 29 17.84 23.54 7.13
N SER A 30 18.58 22.45 6.98
CA SER A 30 20.01 22.42 6.71
C SER A 30 20.22 22.35 5.19
N ASP A 31 21.20 23.09 4.65
CA ASP A 31 21.67 23.11 3.25
C ASP A 31 22.12 21.73 2.68
N ASN A 32 21.87 20.64 3.39
CA ASN A 32 22.24 19.28 3.01
C ASN A 32 21.03 18.55 2.40
N GLU A 33 20.58 18.96 1.21
CA GLU A 33 19.69 18.14 0.40
C GLU A 33 20.50 17.17 -0.48
N PRO A 34 19.96 15.98 -0.81
CA PRO A 34 20.58 15.10 -1.79
C PRO A 34 20.71 15.78 -3.17
N PRO A 35 21.72 15.40 -3.96
CA PRO A 35 21.84 15.91 -5.32
C PRO A 35 20.62 15.49 -6.15
N LYS A 36 20.13 16.37 -7.04
CA LYS A 36 18.95 16.14 -7.89
C LYS A 36 19.25 15.18 -9.07
N ILE A 37 19.66 13.96 -8.73
CA ILE A 37 20.00 12.86 -9.63
C ILE A 37 19.38 11.56 -9.10
N GLY A 38 19.39 10.50 -9.92
CA GLY A 38 18.80 9.22 -9.55
C GLY A 38 17.33 9.37 -9.14
N ASN A 39 16.95 8.79 -8.00
CA ASN A 39 15.62 8.90 -7.39
C ASN A 39 15.21 10.35 -7.05
N PHE A 40 16.16 11.28 -6.92
CA PHE A 40 15.89 12.70 -6.62
C PHE A 40 15.86 13.60 -7.86
N ALA A 41 15.90 13.02 -9.06
CA ALA A 41 15.92 13.80 -10.30
C ALA A 41 14.56 14.45 -10.65
N LEU A 42 13.47 14.00 -10.02
CA LEU A 42 12.11 14.50 -10.22
C LEU A 42 11.52 15.05 -8.91
N PRO A 43 10.44 15.86 -8.97
CA PRO A 43 9.71 16.34 -7.78
C PRO A 43 9.26 15.21 -6.86
N LEU A 44 8.97 15.51 -5.59
CA LEU A 44 8.66 14.51 -4.57
C LEU A 44 7.56 13.53 -5.03
N SER A 45 6.50 14.06 -5.64
CA SER A 45 5.37 13.26 -6.12
C SER A 45 5.70 12.26 -7.21
N GLN A 46 6.82 12.42 -7.90
CA GLN A 46 7.26 11.57 -9.01
C GLN A 46 8.38 10.61 -8.60
N GLN A 47 8.79 10.63 -7.33
CA GLN A 47 9.82 9.73 -6.82
C GLN A 47 9.26 8.31 -6.64
N PRO A 48 10.09 7.26 -6.73
CA PRO A 48 9.63 5.88 -6.57
C PRO A 48 8.94 5.66 -5.23
N GLY A 49 7.75 5.05 -5.30
CA GLY A 49 6.97 4.63 -4.15
C GLY A 49 6.49 3.17 -4.28
N PRO A 50 5.85 2.64 -3.24
CA PRO A 50 5.27 1.30 -3.26
C PRO A 50 4.19 1.14 -4.34
N LEU A 51 4.08 -0.07 -4.90
CA LEU A 51 3.04 -0.47 -5.83
C LEU A 51 1.84 -1.07 -5.10
N VAL A 52 2.09 -2.00 -4.17
CA VAL A 52 1.05 -2.78 -3.46
C VAL A 52 1.00 -2.36 -2.00
N SER A 53 2.15 -2.05 -1.40
CA SER A 53 2.17 -1.64 -0.01
C SER A 53 1.47 -0.29 0.21
N PHE A 54 0.89 -0.07 1.39
CA PHE A 54 0.24 1.21 1.70
C PHE A 54 1.24 2.32 2.08
N GLY A 55 0.75 3.56 1.95
CA GLY A 55 1.43 4.78 2.41
C GLY A 55 2.49 5.28 1.44
N GLN A 56 3.40 6.14 1.93
CA GLN A 56 4.37 6.88 1.11
C GLN A 56 3.69 7.84 0.11
N ASN A 57 2.51 8.36 0.47
CA ASN A 57 1.71 9.27 -0.34
C ASN A 57 1.92 10.74 0.02
N ILE A 58 3.07 11.10 0.59
CA ILE A 58 3.39 12.49 0.94
C ILE A 58 3.86 13.22 -0.32
N ILE A 59 3.14 14.28 -0.68
CA ILE A 59 3.42 15.13 -1.84
C ILE A 59 3.48 16.60 -1.41
N GLU A 60 3.95 17.47 -2.31
CA GLU A 60 4.17 18.88 -2.02
C GLU A 60 2.84 19.63 -1.76
N LYS A 61 2.89 20.67 -0.93
CA LYS A 61 1.69 21.47 -0.65
C LYS A 61 1.06 22.02 -1.92
N ASN A 62 -0.27 21.89 -2.02
CA ASN A 62 -1.10 22.28 -3.17
C ASN A 62 -0.87 21.47 -4.44
N GLU A 63 -0.06 20.41 -4.39
CA GLU A 63 0.07 19.48 -5.49
C GLU A 63 -1.14 18.54 -5.53
N THR A 64 -1.60 18.21 -6.74
CA THR A 64 -2.70 17.26 -6.96
C THR A 64 -2.27 16.20 -7.96
N LEU A 65 -2.37 14.94 -7.55
CA LEU A 65 -2.12 13.79 -8.40
C LEU A 65 -3.42 13.02 -8.61
N LEU A 66 -3.71 12.70 -9.87
CA LEU A 66 -4.74 11.76 -10.25
C LEU A 66 -4.09 10.39 -10.44
N PHE A 67 -4.67 9.36 -9.86
CA PHE A 67 -4.23 7.99 -10.02
C PHE A 67 -5.32 7.12 -10.62
N LEU A 68 -4.91 6.12 -11.39
CA LEU A 68 -5.74 5.00 -11.81
C LEU A 68 -4.96 3.72 -11.53
N PHE A 69 -5.41 2.97 -10.53
CA PHE A 69 -4.93 1.62 -10.28
C PHE A 69 -5.78 0.62 -11.05
N ALA A 70 -5.17 -0.47 -11.50
CA ALA A 70 -5.83 -1.58 -12.16
C ALA A 70 -5.16 -2.88 -11.72
N ASP A 71 -5.94 -3.72 -11.05
CA ASP A 71 -5.45 -4.93 -10.40
C ASP A 71 -6.19 -6.15 -10.97
N ASP A 72 -5.46 -7.23 -11.21
CA ASP A 72 -6.00 -8.51 -11.64
C ASP A 72 -5.52 -9.62 -10.69
N PHE A 73 -6.44 -10.07 -9.84
CA PHE A 73 -6.26 -11.17 -8.90
C PHE A 73 -6.83 -12.44 -9.51
N ALA A 74 -5.95 -13.37 -9.87
CA ALA A 74 -6.34 -14.69 -10.36
C ALA A 74 -6.10 -15.77 -9.29
N GLY A 75 -7.00 -16.74 -9.19
CA GLY A 75 -6.91 -17.89 -8.31
C GLY A 75 -7.65 -19.11 -8.87
N VAL A 76 -7.65 -20.21 -8.14
CA VAL A 76 -8.44 -21.39 -8.50
C VAL A 76 -9.92 -21.06 -8.34
N GLU A 77 -10.69 -21.11 -9.44
CA GLU A 77 -12.13 -20.76 -9.48
C GLU A 77 -12.45 -19.32 -8.99
N LYS A 78 -11.44 -18.44 -9.00
CA LYS A 78 -11.53 -17.05 -8.57
C LYS A 78 -10.81 -16.16 -9.59
N HIS A 79 -11.44 -15.08 -9.99
CA HIS A 79 -10.83 -14.06 -10.86
C HIS A 79 -11.45 -12.71 -10.53
N PHE A 80 -10.64 -11.73 -10.21
CA PHE A 80 -11.10 -10.44 -9.74
C PHE A 80 -10.27 -9.31 -10.35
N VAL A 81 -10.94 -8.49 -11.17
CA VAL A 81 -10.37 -7.30 -11.80
C VAL A 81 -11.00 -6.07 -11.16
N ASP A 82 -10.16 -5.23 -10.59
CA ASP A 82 -10.52 -3.94 -9.97
C ASP A 82 -9.87 -2.79 -10.74
N VAL A 83 -10.56 -1.65 -10.79
CA VAL A 83 -10.01 -0.37 -11.19
C VAL A 83 -10.35 0.69 -10.15
N MET A 84 -9.34 1.46 -9.74
CA MET A 84 -9.48 2.41 -8.65
C MET A 84 -9.03 3.81 -9.09
N PRO A 85 -9.94 4.63 -9.64
CA PRO A 85 -9.69 6.06 -9.80
C PRO A 85 -9.52 6.73 -8.45
N SER A 86 -8.49 7.56 -8.33
CA SER A 86 -8.09 8.14 -7.05
C SER A 86 -7.52 9.55 -7.20
N ILE A 87 -7.64 10.36 -6.15
CA ILE A 87 -7.13 11.74 -6.10
C ILE A 87 -6.29 11.91 -4.84
N LEU A 88 -5.00 12.19 -5.01
CA LEU A 88 -4.07 12.53 -3.94
C LEU A 88 -3.82 14.03 -3.93
N TYR A 89 -3.95 14.66 -2.76
CA TYR A 89 -3.74 16.10 -2.59
C TYR A 89 -2.85 16.41 -1.39
N GLY A 90 -1.85 17.28 -1.60
CA GLY A 90 -0.96 17.77 -0.55
C GLY A 90 -1.56 18.94 0.20
N ILE A 91 -2.02 18.71 1.43
CA ILE A 91 -2.57 19.77 2.30
C ILE A 91 -1.44 20.65 2.85
N THR A 92 -0.34 20.01 3.26
CA THR A 92 0.93 20.64 3.62
C THR A 92 2.08 19.80 3.07
N ASP A 93 3.32 20.26 3.20
CA ASP A 93 4.49 19.47 2.77
C ASP A 93 4.69 18.17 3.60
N ASP A 94 4.00 18.06 4.74
CA ASP A 94 4.04 16.91 5.64
C ASP A 94 2.69 16.17 5.72
N LEU A 95 1.62 16.62 5.04
CA LEU A 95 0.26 16.05 5.20
C LEU A 95 -0.45 15.95 3.86
N SER A 96 -0.92 14.75 3.53
CA SER A 96 -1.73 14.49 2.34
C SER A 96 -3.06 13.82 2.65
N ILE A 97 -3.99 13.96 1.70
CA ILE A 97 -5.28 13.28 1.67
C ILE A 97 -5.43 12.52 0.36
N PHE A 98 -5.86 11.26 0.45
CA PHE A 98 -6.04 10.38 -0.69
C PHE A 98 -7.46 9.83 -0.72
N ILE A 99 -8.21 10.18 -1.77
CA ILE A 99 -9.58 9.73 -1.97
C ILE A 99 -9.59 8.67 -3.06
N ASN A 100 -10.20 7.52 -2.77
CA ASN A 100 -10.14 6.34 -3.62
C ASN A 100 -11.56 5.78 -3.85
N ALA A 101 -11.88 5.42 -5.08
CA ALA A 101 -13.19 4.90 -5.47
C ALA A 101 -13.05 3.60 -6.28
N PRO A 102 -12.74 2.46 -5.64
CA PRO A 102 -12.54 1.17 -6.30
C PRO A 102 -13.81 0.64 -6.96
N MET A 103 -13.63 -0.14 -8.02
CA MET A 103 -14.69 -0.67 -8.87
C MET A 103 -14.31 -2.06 -9.38
N ALA A 104 -15.05 -3.05 -8.90
CA ALA A 104 -15.01 -4.41 -9.42
C ALA A 104 -15.51 -4.42 -10.88
N VAL A 105 -14.59 -4.45 -11.85
CA VAL A 105 -14.93 -4.59 -13.27
C VAL A 105 -15.48 -6.00 -13.53
N SER A 106 -14.84 -7.00 -12.93
CA SER A 106 -15.26 -8.39 -13.00
C SER A 106 -14.82 -9.12 -11.74
N TYR A 107 -15.76 -9.65 -10.98
CA TYR A 107 -15.46 -10.50 -9.83
C TYR A 107 -16.19 -11.82 -9.98
N VAL A 108 -15.42 -12.88 -10.22
CA VAL A 108 -15.87 -14.26 -10.36
C VAL A 108 -15.36 -15.08 -9.18
N GLN A 109 -16.24 -15.83 -8.54
CA GLN A 109 -15.90 -16.79 -7.50
C GLN A 109 -16.88 -17.96 -7.51
N ASN A 110 -16.38 -19.20 -7.62
CA ASN A 110 -17.18 -20.43 -7.60
C ASN A 110 -18.39 -20.34 -8.56
N GLU A 111 -18.12 -20.03 -9.83
CA GLU A 111 -19.10 -19.82 -10.93
C GLU A 111 -20.02 -18.60 -10.80
N LYS A 112 -20.07 -17.93 -9.64
CA LYS A 112 -20.85 -16.71 -9.43
C LYS A 112 -20.08 -15.48 -9.91
N LYS A 113 -20.81 -14.45 -10.35
CA LYS A 113 -20.26 -13.23 -10.92
C LYS A 113 -20.90 -11.98 -10.34
N SER A 114 -20.09 -10.96 -10.12
CA SER A 114 -20.51 -9.62 -9.73
C SER A 114 -19.61 -8.55 -10.35
N SER A 115 -20.13 -7.32 -10.42
CA SER A 115 -19.37 -6.13 -10.82
C SER A 115 -20.02 -4.88 -10.21
N GLY A 116 -19.32 -3.75 -10.22
CA GLY A 116 -19.79 -2.44 -9.77
C GLY A 116 -18.91 -1.85 -8.67
N PHE A 117 -19.36 -0.75 -8.09
CA PHE A 117 -18.61 -0.05 -7.03
C PHE A 117 -18.27 -0.97 -5.86
N GLU A 118 -17.06 -0.74 -5.36
CA GLU A 118 -16.60 -1.24 -4.09
C GLU A 118 -16.75 -0.19 -3.00
N ASP A 119 -16.19 -0.47 -1.82
CA ASP A 119 -16.21 0.45 -0.70
C ASP A 119 -15.17 1.57 -0.90
N ALA A 120 -15.64 2.78 -1.18
CA ALA A 120 -14.82 3.97 -1.32
C ALA A 120 -14.15 4.33 -0.01
N PHE A 121 -12.95 4.92 -0.07
CA PHE A 121 -12.21 5.22 1.14
C PHE A 121 -11.40 6.52 1.06
N LEU A 122 -11.22 7.13 2.23
CA LEU A 122 -10.48 8.37 2.42
C LEU A 122 -9.33 8.11 3.37
N GLN A 123 -8.11 8.30 2.88
CA GLN A 123 -6.89 8.12 3.62
C GLN A 123 -6.22 9.47 3.91
N LEU A 124 -5.68 9.61 5.11
CA LEU A 124 -4.83 10.71 5.55
C LEU A 124 -3.45 10.14 5.85
N GLU A 125 -2.40 10.84 5.46
CA GLU A 125 -1.03 10.48 5.77
C GLU A 125 -0.25 11.69 6.27
N ASP A 126 0.34 11.58 7.46
CA ASP A 126 1.11 12.64 8.14
C ASP A 126 2.57 12.20 8.33
N ALA A 127 3.50 12.93 7.71
CA ALA A 127 4.94 12.77 7.86
C ALA A 127 5.44 13.47 9.12
N PHE A 128 5.19 12.85 10.28
CA PHE A 128 5.62 13.40 11.57
C PHE A 128 7.16 13.46 11.72
N TYR A 129 7.91 12.73 10.88
CA TYR A 129 9.37 12.75 10.84
C TYR A 129 9.89 12.79 9.41
N THR A 130 10.74 13.76 9.10
CA THR A 130 11.53 13.80 7.86
C THR A 130 12.94 14.28 8.18
N LYS A 131 13.95 13.50 7.78
CA LYS A 131 15.36 13.88 7.87
C LYS A 131 16.00 13.89 6.49
N LYS A 132 16.56 15.03 6.11
CA LYS A 132 17.29 15.21 4.85
C LYS A 132 18.78 15.35 5.13
N THR A 133 19.60 14.68 4.33
CA THR A 133 21.06 14.81 4.32
C THR A 133 21.54 14.91 2.88
N SER A 134 22.82 15.21 2.67
CA SER A 134 23.42 15.23 1.32
C SER A 134 23.38 13.88 0.60
N SER A 135 23.08 12.78 1.29
CA SER A 135 23.09 11.42 0.73
C SER A 135 21.71 10.75 0.69
N PHE A 136 20.80 11.11 1.60
CA PHE A 136 19.51 10.44 1.74
C PHE A 136 18.41 11.34 2.31
N VAL A 137 17.17 10.92 2.06
CA VAL A 137 15.95 11.36 2.77
C VAL A 137 15.39 10.17 3.53
N GLU A 138 15.12 10.35 4.81
CA GLU A 138 14.41 9.39 5.65
C GLU A 138 13.08 9.99 6.10
N GLN A 139 12.01 9.22 6.03
CA GLN A 139 10.67 9.67 6.40
C GLN A 139 9.95 8.61 7.20
N ALA A 140 9.24 9.02 8.25
CA ALA A 140 8.27 8.18 8.93
C ALA A 140 6.91 8.86 8.92
N THR A 141 5.87 8.08 8.63
CA THR A 141 4.50 8.59 8.48
C THR A 141 3.50 7.80 9.32
N LEU A 142 2.42 8.46 9.71
CA LEU A 142 1.21 7.84 10.24
C LEU A 142 0.14 7.87 9.15
N VAL A 143 -0.46 6.71 8.88
CA VAL A 143 -1.52 6.55 7.87
C VAL A 143 -2.82 6.17 8.57
N MET A 144 -3.91 6.85 8.24
CA MET A 144 -5.25 6.56 8.73
C MET A 144 -6.23 6.52 7.56
N ASN A 145 -7.18 5.59 7.57
CA ASN A 145 -8.16 5.49 6.49
C ASN A 145 -9.56 5.17 7.03
N LEU A 146 -10.57 5.82 6.47
CA LEU A 146 -11.99 5.53 6.66
C LEU A 146 -12.58 4.98 5.37
N THR A 147 -13.07 3.74 5.44
CA THR A 147 -13.77 3.08 4.35
C THR A 147 -15.28 3.21 4.54
N LEU A 148 -15.96 3.70 3.51
CA LEU A 148 -17.40 3.91 3.45
C LEU A 148 -18.07 2.72 2.74
N PRO A 149 -19.22 2.23 3.24
CA PRO A 149 -19.89 1.04 2.69
C PRO A 149 -20.68 1.36 1.41
N THR A 150 -20.00 1.79 0.35
CA THR A 150 -20.59 2.11 -0.95
C THR A 150 -20.76 0.89 -1.86
N GLY A 151 -19.99 -0.17 -1.59
CA GLY A 151 -20.10 -1.46 -2.27
C GLY A 151 -21.29 -2.28 -1.78
N SER A 152 -21.61 -3.36 -2.51
CA SER A 152 -22.75 -4.21 -2.17
C SER A 152 -22.33 -5.48 -1.45
N ALA A 153 -22.78 -5.63 -0.21
CA ALA A 153 -22.67 -6.88 0.54
C ALA A 153 -23.72 -7.94 0.13
N GLN A 154 -24.69 -7.59 -0.72
CA GLN A 154 -25.76 -8.49 -1.17
C GLN A 154 -25.41 -9.23 -2.46
N LYS A 155 -24.45 -8.72 -3.24
CA LYS A 155 -23.94 -9.40 -4.43
C LYS A 155 -23.20 -10.67 -4.04
N GLN A 156 -23.14 -11.61 -4.96
CA GLN A 156 -22.36 -12.84 -4.80
C GLN A 156 -21.44 -13.01 -6.02
N PRO A 157 -20.11 -12.84 -5.86
CA PRO A 157 -19.42 -12.42 -4.63
C PRO A 157 -19.75 -10.96 -4.20
N PRO A 158 -19.53 -10.60 -2.93
CA PRO A 158 -19.79 -9.24 -2.44
C PRO A 158 -18.74 -8.26 -2.98
N THR A 159 -19.16 -7.05 -3.37
CA THR A 159 -18.23 -5.97 -3.80
C THR A 159 -17.86 -5.04 -2.65
N GLY A 160 -18.40 -5.25 -1.45
CA GLY A 160 -18.05 -4.45 -0.27
C GLY A 160 -18.47 -5.16 1.01
N PHE A 161 -17.98 -4.66 2.15
CA PHE A 161 -18.32 -5.21 3.46
C PHE A 161 -19.76 -4.87 3.88
N GLY A 162 -20.33 -3.82 3.29
CA GLY A 162 -21.64 -3.27 3.67
C GLY A 162 -21.61 -2.55 5.03
N SER A 163 -20.46 -2.46 5.68
CA SER A 163 -20.24 -1.75 6.92
C SER A 163 -18.95 -0.93 6.83
N PRO A 164 -18.85 0.22 7.50
CA PRO A 164 -17.61 0.98 7.49
C PRO A 164 -16.44 0.19 8.09
N SER A 165 -15.22 0.52 7.68
CA SER A 165 -14.01 0.00 8.31
C SER A 165 -12.99 1.12 8.51
N PHE A 166 -12.06 0.89 9.43
CA PHE A 166 -11.03 1.84 9.80
C PHE A 166 -9.67 1.19 9.62
N PHE A 167 -8.72 1.92 9.08
CA PHE A 167 -7.33 1.47 9.02
C PHE A 167 -6.42 2.47 9.73
N ILE A 168 -5.41 1.92 10.39
CA ILE A 168 -4.30 2.68 10.96
C ILE A 168 -3.01 1.91 10.72
N GLY A 169 -1.98 2.61 10.26
CA GLY A 169 -0.66 2.04 10.00
C GLY A 169 0.42 3.10 10.09
N GLY A 170 1.67 2.68 10.02
CA GLY A 170 2.80 3.57 9.90
C GLY A 170 3.67 3.18 8.72
N THR A 171 4.46 4.12 8.23
CA THR A 171 5.51 3.82 7.27
C THR A 171 6.85 4.33 7.77
N LEU A 172 7.93 3.67 7.37
CA LEU A 172 9.30 4.13 7.49
C LEU A 172 9.98 3.91 6.16
N SER A 173 10.58 4.94 5.59
CA SER A 173 11.31 4.84 4.34
C SER A 173 12.64 5.57 4.39
N ARG A 174 13.58 5.09 3.58
CA ARG A 174 14.84 5.76 3.32
C ARG A 174 15.15 5.70 1.84
N MET A 175 15.32 6.87 1.25
CA MET A 175 15.69 7.06 -0.14
C MET A 175 17.09 7.62 -0.24
N TYR A 176 17.92 7.01 -1.07
CA TYR A 176 19.21 7.48 -1.54
C TYR A 176 19.09 7.81 -3.03
N VAL A 177 20.15 8.35 -3.62
CA VAL A 177 20.24 8.60 -5.07
C VAL A 177 19.90 7.35 -5.87
N ASP A 178 20.47 6.21 -5.48
CA ASP A 178 20.29 4.97 -6.24
C ASP A 178 19.31 3.99 -5.60
N TRP A 179 19.13 4.03 -4.28
CA TRP A 179 18.41 2.98 -3.54
C TRP A 179 17.23 3.55 -2.80
N PHE A 180 16.15 2.78 -2.72
CA PHE A 180 14.98 3.09 -1.93
C PHE A 180 14.61 1.84 -1.14
N ALA A 181 14.24 2.01 0.14
CA ALA A 181 13.72 0.94 0.96
C ALA A 181 12.65 1.48 1.90
N PHE A 182 11.64 0.66 2.19
CA PHE A 182 10.57 1.03 3.08
C PHE A 182 10.00 -0.18 3.83
N ALA A 183 9.30 0.10 4.93
CA ALA A 183 8.49 -0.85 5.68
C ALA A 183 7.18 -0.18 6.13
N SER A 184 6.09 -0.94 6.11
CA SER A 184 4.74 -0.43 6.40
C SER A 184 3.87 -1.48 7.12
N PRO A 185 3.87 -1.48 8.48
CA PRO A 185 2.93 -2.26 9.27
C PRO A 185 1.62 -1.53 9.55
N GLY A 186 0.48 -2.22 9.47
CA GLY A 186 -0.83 -1.62 9.68
C GLY A 186 -1.92 -2.61 10.08
N VAL A 187 -3.10 -2.09 10.44
CA VAL A 187 -4.26 -2.88 10.83
C VAL A 187 -5.54 -2.30 10.25
N VAL A 188 -6.37 -3.17 9.67
CA VAL A 188 -7.75 -2.88 9.26
C VAL A 188 -8.69 -3.43 10.32
N VAL A 189 -9.49 -2.55 10.91
CA VAL A 189 -10.53 -2.84 11.88
C VAL A 189 -11.88 -2.74 11.19
N THR A 190 -12.51 -3.90 11.00
CA THR A 190 -13.83 -4.03 10.38
C THR A 190 -14.93 -3.83 11.42
N THR A 191 -16.04 -3.23 11.01
CA THR A 191 -17.26 -3.15 11.84
C THR A 191 -18.25 -4.26 11.45
N LYS A 192 -19.39 -4.30 12.15
CA LYS A 192 -20.39 -5.37 12.06
C LYS A 192 -21.65 -4.83 11.39
N ARG A 193 -22.27 -5.64 10.53
CA ARG A 193 -23.60 -5.39 9.95
C ARG A 193 -24.40 -6.69 9.85
N ASN A 194 -25.69 -6.65 10.23
CA ASN A 194 -26.63 -7.79 10.13
C ASN A 194 -25.99 -9.10 10.64
N ASP A 195 -25.46 -9.05 11.85
CA ASP A 195 -24.75 -10.15 12.50
C ASP A 195 -23.50 -10.74 11.81
N THR A 196 -23.08 -10.13 10.71
CA THR A 196 -21.84 -10.43 10.00
C THR A 196 -20.74 -9.42 10.36
N LYS A 197 -19.56 -9.92 10.68
CA LYS A 197 -18.33 -9.15 10.89
C LYS A 197 -17.19 -9.84 10.17
N PHE A 198 -16.57 -9.16 9.21
CA PHE A 198 -15.34 -9.64 8.57
C PHE A 198 -14.18 -9.65 9.58
N GLY A 199 -13.22 -10.56 9.44
CA GLY A 199 -12.05 -10.57 10.33
C GLY A 199 -11.22 -9.30 10.20
N ASN A 200 -10.67 -8.81 11.31
CA ASN A 200 -9.66 -7.74 11.25
C ASN A 200 -8.44 -8.24 10.47
N GLN A 201 -7.74 -7.31 9.81
CA GLN A 201 -6.56 -7.63 8.99
C GLN A 201 -5.33 -6.94 9.55
N PHE A 202 -4.20 -7.63 9.53
CA PHE A 202 -2.90 -7.10 9.94
C PHE A 202 -1.98 -7.15 8.73
N LEU A 203 -1.50 -5.98 8.32
CA LEU A 203 -0.62 -5.78 7.19
C LEU A 203 0.82 -5.67 7.70
N TYR A 204 1.74 -6.38 7.08
CA TYR A 204 3.17 -6.28 7.33
C TYR A 204 3.88 -6.31 5.98
N GLN A 205 4.19 -5.11 5.50
CA GLN A 205 4.65 -4.89 4.16
C GLN A 205 6.01 -4.20 4.16
N GLY A 206 6.73 -4.30 3.05
CA GLY A 206 7.99 -3.63 2.88
C GLY A 206 8.63 -4.01 1.56
N GLY A 207 9.56 -3.17 1.11
CA GLY A 207 10.18 -3.34 -0.18
C GLY A 207 11.48 -2.60 -0.29
N PHE A 208 12.20 -2.90 -1.35
CA PHE A 208 13.37 -2.16 -1.74
C PHE A 208 13.48 -2.10 -3.25
N GLY A 209 14.07 -1.03 -3.74
CA GLY A 209 14.20 -0.77 -5.15
C GLY A 209 15.47 0.01 -5.47
N ARG A 210 15.78 0.06 -6.76
CA ARG A 210 16.94 0.77 -7.26
C ARG A 210 16.61 1.56 -8.50
N HIS A 211 17.12 2.79 -8.53
CA HIS A 211 17.24 3.58 -9.74
C HIS A 211 18.03 2.80 -10.81
N LEU A 212 17.55 2.85 -12.04
CA LEU A 212 18.21 2.25 -13.20
C LEU A 212 18.90 3.31 -14.05
N ILE A 213 18.12 4.25 -14.56
CA ILE A 213 18.60 5.24 -15.54
C ILE A 213 17.64 6.43 -15.64
N ASN A 214 18.19 7.58 -16.05
CA ASN A 214 17.42 8.75 -16.47
C ASN A 214 17.62 9.00 -17.97
N ILE A 215 16.56 8.98 -18.77
CA ILE A 215 16.61 9.19 -20.22
C ILE A 215 15.63 10.29 -20.61
N LYS A 216 16.13 11.41 -21.16
CA LYS A 216 15.30 12.50 -21.70
C LYS A 216 14.18 12.98 -20.74
N GLY A 217 14.49 13.10 -19.45
CA GLY A 217 13.53 13.55 -18.42
C GLY A 217 12.59 12.46 -17.88
N TRP A 218 12.78 11.20 -18.29
CA TRP A 218 12.14 10.04 -17.70
C TRP A 218 13.10 9.33 -16.74
N MET A 219 12.59 8.95 -15.57
CA MET A 219 13.27 8.13 -14.57
C MET A 219 12.74 6.71 -14.62
N PHE A 220 13.67 5.74 -14.58
CA PHE A 220 13.36 4.31 -14.50
C PHE A 220 13.95 3.75 -13.21
N ALA A 221 13.17 2.94 -12.50
CA ALA A 221 13.60 2.18 -11.34
C ALA A 221 12.91 0.82 -11.33
N TRP A 222 13.49 -0.13 -10.60
CA TRP A 222 12.81 -1.39 -10.26
C TRP A 222 12.60 -1.47 -8.76
N MET A 223 11.63 -2.28 -8.33
CA MET A 223 11.35 -2.56 -6.93
C MET A 223 10.98 -4.02 -6.76
N VAL A 224 11.21 -4.56 -5.57
CA VAL A 224 10.62 -5.81 -5.09
C VAL A 224 9.97 -5.54 -3.74
N GLU A 225 8.69 -5.87 -3.65
CA GLU A 225 7.89 -5.77 -2.43
C GLU A 225 7.59 -7.16 -1.87
N ALA A 226 7.48 -7.23 -0.55
CA ALA A 226 6.99 -8.38 0.18
C ALA A 226 5.76 -7.95 0.99
N ASP A 227 4.58 -8.37 0.52
CA ASP A 227 3.31 -7.89 1.03
C ASP A 227 2.59 -8.99 1.80
N GLY A 228 2.67 -8.91 3.13
CA GLY A 228 2.01 -9.84 4.03
C GLY A 228 0.69 -9.32 4.57
N GLN A 229 -0.33 -10.18 4.53
CA GLN A 229 -1.63 -9.94 5.15
C GLN A 229 -2.04 -11.14 5.99
N TYR A 230 -2.26 -10.90 7.28
CA TYR A 230 -2.93 -11.83 8.17
C TYR A 230 -4.36 -11.37 8.44
N SER A 231 -5.34 -12.19 8.05
CA SER A 231 -6.76 -11.92 8.28
C SER A 231 -7.31 -12.86 9.35
N GLN A 232 -8.00 -12.30 10.33
CA GLN A 232 -8.78 -13.08 11.28
C GLN A 232 -9.97 -13.76 10.56
N ARG A 233 -10.59 -14.73 11.24
CA ARG A 233 -11.81 -15.38 10.75
C ARG A 233 -12.99 -14.41 10.83
N ASN A 234 -13.89 -14.53 9.86
CA ASN A 234 -15.19 -13.87 9.85
C ASN A 234 -16.09 -14.45 10.94
N LYS A 235 -17.06 -13.64 11.38
CA LYS A 235 -18.14 -14.04 12.28
C LYS A 235 -19.47 -13.76 11.61
N ILE A 236 -20.30 -14.78 11.40
CA ILE A 236 -21.61 -14.70 10.73
C ILE A 236 -22.64 -15.26 11.70
N ASP A 237 -23.70 -14.48 12.01
CA ASP A 237 -24.77 -14.88 12.93
C ASP A 237 -24.27 -15.39 14.29
N GLY A 238 -23.18 -14.79 14.78
CA GLY A 238 -22.55 -15.21 16.04
C GLY A 238 -21.59 -16.40 15.93
N ALA A 239 -21.61 -17.14 14.81
CA ALA A 239 -20.74 -18.28 14.54
C ALA A 239 -19.45 -17.86 13.82
N ILE A 240 -18.36 -18.59 14.08
CA ILE A 240 -17.08 -18.39 13.37
C ILE A 240 -17.17 -19.11 12.03
N ASP A 241 -16.84 -18.41 10.95
CA ASP A 241 -16.64 -19.04 9.65
C ASP A 241 -15.25 -19.68 9.61
N PHE A 242 -15.21 -21.00 9.66
CA PHE A 242 -13.96 -21.78 9.65
C PHE A 242 -13.20 -21.71 8.32
N ASN A 243 -13.86 -21.32 7.23
CA ASN A 243 -13.30 -21.24 5.89
C ASN A 243 -13.04 -19.77 5.49
N SER A 244 -12.59 -18.94 6.43
CA SER A 244 -12.30 -17.53 6.19
C SER A 244 -10.99 -17.09 6.85
N GLY A 245 -10.28 -16.15 6.22
CA GLY A 245 -9.05 -15.57 6.76
C GLY A 245 -7.83 -16.49 6.62
N GLY A 246 -6.78 -16.22 7.40
CA GLY A 246 -5.49 -16.88 7.32
C GLY A 246 -4.38 -15.90 6.97
N ASN A 247 -3.29 -16.39 6.40
CA ASN A 247 -2.11 -15.59 6.10
C ASN A 247 -1.66 -15.75 4.65
N VAL A 248 -1.54 -14.65 3.92
CA VAL A 248 -0.98 -14.63 2.57
C VAL A 248 0.23 -13.68 2.54
N VAL A 249 1.28 -14.09 1.82
CA VAL A 249 2.44 -13.25 1.55
C VAL A 249 2.71 -13.28 0.05
N TYR A 250 2.73 -12.12 -0.57
CA TYR A 250 3.13 -11.92 -1.95
C TYR A 250 4.58 -11.44 -2.03
N ILE A 251 5.28 -11.84 -3.08
CA ILE A 251 6.49 -11.16 -3.55
C ILE A 251 6.18 -10.52 -4.90
N THR A 252 6.38 -9.21 -5.00
CA THR A 252 5.95 -8.41 -6.13
C THR A 252 7.13 -7.63 -6.71
N PRO A 253 7.84 -8.17 -7.72
CA PRO A 253 8.70 -7.37 -8.57
C PRO A 253 7.89 -6.37 -9.41
N SER A 254 8.39 -5.14 -9.50
CA SER A 254 7.78 -4.08 -10.32
C SER A 254 8.80 -3.17 -11.00
N LEU A 255 8.34 -2.49 -12.04
CA LEU A 255 9.04 -1.40 -12.71
C LEU A 255 8.32 -0.08 -12.44
N TRP A 256 9.09 0.95 -12.08
CA TRP A 256 8.64 2.33 -11.94
C TRP A 256 9.20 3.16 -13.09
N VAL A 257 8.32 3.89 -13.76
CA VAL A 257 8.66 4.81 -14.84
C VAL A 257 7.97 6.14 -14.54
N SER A 258 8.72 7.23 -14.46
CA SER A 258 8.13 8.54 -14.15
C SER A 258 8.77 9.66 -14.96
N SER A 259 8.04 10.76 -15.11
CA SER A 259 8.51 12.03 -15.67
C SER A 259 8.08 13.17 -14.75
N LYS A 260 8.12 14.42 -15.21
CA LYS A 260 7.63 15.55 -14.40
C LYS A 260 6.12 15.55 -14.17
N LYS A 261 5.35 14.75 -14.91
CA LYS A 261 3.87 14.77 -14.88
C LYS A 261 3.21 13.40 -14.86
N LEU A 262 3.96 12.35 -15.16
CA LEU A 262 3.40 11.02 -15.40
C LEU A 262 4.16 10.01 -14.59
N ILE A 263 3.42 9.09 -13.98
CA ILE A 263 3.93 7.90 -13.30
C ILE A 263 3.28 6.70 -13.97
N LEU A 264 4.07 5.68 -14.27
CA LEU A 264 3.61 4.37 -14.65
C LEU A 264 4.36 3.35 -13.80
N GLN A 265 3.62 2.50 -13.11
CA GLN A 265 4.19 1.40 -12.35
C GLN A 265 3.46 0.10 -12.71
N LEU A 266 4.23 -0.96 -12.95
CA LEU A 266 3.70 -2.26 -13.36
C LEU A 266 4.41 -3.35 -12.57
N GLY A 267 3.67 -4.32 -12.05
CA GLY A 267 4.23 -5.41 -11.26
C GLY A 267 3.43 -6.71 -11.35
N ILE A 268 4.08 -7.79 -10.95
CA ILE A 268 3.50 -9.13 -10.86
C ILE A 268 3.76 -9.70 -9.46
N GLY A 269 2.71 -9.84 -8.66
CA GLY A 269 2.74 -10.46 -7.35
C GLY A 269 2.57 -11.97 -7.46
N LEU A 270 3.50 -12.72 -6.86
CA LEU A 270 3.40 -14.17 -6.71
C LEU A 270 3.18 -14.53 -5.24
N PRO A 271 2.13 -15.29 -4.90
CA PRO A 271 1.89 -15.67 -3.51
C PRO A 271 2.88 -16.76 -3.10
N VAL A 272 3.91 -16.38 -2.33
CA VAL A 272 4.95 -17.30 -1.84
C VAL A 272 4.52 -18.11 -0.63
N THR A 273 3.51 -17.65 0.10
CA THR A 273 2.91 -18.38 1.23
C THR A 273 1.43 -18.09 1.32
N GLN A 274 0.62 -19.14 1.45
CA GLN A 274 -0.84 -19.06 1.60
C GLN A 274 -1.32 -20.07 2.65
N ASN A 275 -1.30 -19.64 3.91
CA ASN A 275 -1.78 -20.41 5.05
C ASN A 275 -3.21 -19.98 5.39
N LEU A 276 -4.16 -20.39 4.54
CA LEU A 276 -5.58 -20.07 4.68
C LEU A 276 -6.25 -21.01 5.69
N TYR A 277 -7.27 -20.52 6.39
CA TYR A 277 -8.06 -21.35 7.30
C TYR A 277 -9.10 -22.19 6.54
N GLY A 278 -9.22 -23.48 6.87
CA GLY A 278 -10.26 -24.33 6.29
C GLY A 278 -10.10 -24.53 4.78
N ASN A 279 -11.22 -24.71 4.09
CA ASN A 279 -11.25 -24.90 2.64
C ASN A 279 -11.53 -23.57 1.94
N GLN A 280 -10.47 -22.91 1.49
CA GLN A 280 -10.52 -21.66 0.74
C GLN A 280 -9.77 -21.80 -0.58
N THR A 281 -10.26 -21.10 -1.61
CA THR A 281 -9.55 -21.02 -2.89
C THR A 281 -8.26 -20.23 -2.71
N ARG A 282 -7.19 -20.73 -3.34
CA ARG A 282 -5.87 -20.10 -3.31
C ARG A 282 -5.71 -19.17 -4.49
N ASP A 283 -4.97 -18.10 -4.26
CA ASP A 283 -4.55 -17.18 -5.29
C ASP A 283 -3.39 -17.81 -6.09
N SER A 284 -3.33 -17.46 -7.37
CA SER A 284 -2.32 -17.93 -8.33
C SER A 284 -1.32 -16.82 -8.63
N TYR A 285 -1.82 -15.61 -8.94
CA TYR A 285 -1.01 -14.42 -9.20
C TYR A 285 -1.83 -13.15 -8.96
N LEU A 286 -1.10 -12.03 -8.87
CA LEU A 286 -1.61 -10.68 -8.86
C LEU A 286 -0.89 -9.89 -9.97
N LEU A 287 -1.62 -9.24 -10.88
CA LEU A 287 -1.04 -8.23 -11.77
C LEU A 287 -1.50 -6.86 -11.28
N VAL A 288 -0.57 -5.90 -11.20
CA VAL A 288 -0.86 -4.55 -10.69
C VAL A 288 -0.32 -3.53 -11.67
N ALA A 289 -1.16 -2.57 -12.02
CA ALA A 289 -0.80 -1.42 -12.82
C ALA A 289 -1.26 -0.14 -12.15
N ASN A 290 -0.39 0.87 -12.14
CA ASN A 290 -0.68 2.20 -11.61
C ASN A 290 -0.29 3.26 -12.64
N LEU A 291 -1.23 4.15 -12.95
CA LEU A 291 -0.99 5.35 -13.76
C LEU A 291 -1.25 6.58 -12.89
N GLY A 292 -0.23 7.41 -12.71
CA GLY A 292 -0.31 8.69 -12.01
C GLY A 292 -0.16 9.88 -12.97
N TRP A 293 -0.89 10.95 -12.71
CA TRP A 293 -0.82 12.21 -13.43
C TRP A 293 -0.83 13.41 -12.48
N THR A 294 0.22 14.23 -12.51
CA THR A 294 0.26 15.50 -11.76
C THR A 294 -0.39 16.64 -12.56
N LEU A 295 -1.32 17.35 -11.93
CA LEU A 295 -2.03 18.49 -12.53
C LEU A 295 -1.15 19.74 -12.64
#